data_AF-A0A149QYE3-F1
#
_entry.id   AF-A0A149QYE3-F1
#
_cell.length_a   1.000
_cell.length_b   1.000
_cell.length_c   1.000
_cell.angle_alpha   90.00
_cell.angle_beta   90.00
_cell.angle_gamma   90.00
#
_symmetry.space_group_name_H-M   'P 1'
#
loop_
_entity.id
_entity.type
_entity.pdbx_description
1 polymer ?
#
loop_
_entity_poly.entity_id
_entity_poly.type
_entity_poly.pdbx_seq_one_letter_code
_entity_poly.pdbx_strand_id
1 'polypeptide(L)'
;MTSLGHAMQSDFKGPPKLSGAKAGTTVLVLGAGLAGMLAAYELRKAGYSVRVLEFQNRAGGRNMTLRGGDTLTELGGATQKVGFAKGNYINPGPWRIP
;
A
#
# COMPACT_ATOMS: atom_id res chain seq x y z
N MET A 1 -32.81 11.91 -1.65
CA MET A 1 -31.74 12.53 -0.84
C MET A 1 -30.63 11.50 -0.69
N THR A 2 -29.64 11.51 -1.59
CA THR A 2 -28.51 10.57 -1.51
C THR A 2 -27.50 11.18 -0.55
N SER A 3 -27.48 10.71 0.69
CA SER A 3 -26.49 11.15 1.67
C SER A 3 -25.08 10.84 1.13
N LEU A 4 -24.21 11.84 1.14
CA LEU A 4 -22.73 11.75 1.04
C LEU A 4 -22.19 10.32 0.82
N GLY A 5 -21.78 10.02 -0.41
CA GLY A 5 -21.36 8.70 -0.90
C GLY A 5 -20.06 8.13 -0.31
N HIS A 6 -19.92 8.09 1.02
CA HIS A 6 -18.71 7.64 1.71
C HIS A 6 -18.94 6.64 2.86
N ALA A 7 -20.11 6.00 2.93
CA ALA A 7 -20.38 4.98 3.95
C ALA A 7 -21.21 3.79 3.42
N MET A 8 -21.04 3.41 2.16
CA MET A 8 -21.53 2.09 1.75
C MET A 8 -20.63 1.02 2.36
N GLN A 9 -21.24 0.08 3.10
CA GLN A 9 -20.55 -1.08 3.62
C GLN A 9 -19.84 -1.79 2.45
N SER A 10 -18.58 -2.18 2.66
CA SER A 10 -17.88 -2.99 1.69
C SER A 10 -18.64 -4.30 1.48
N ASP A 11 -18.88 -4.66 0.22
CA ASP A 11 -19.43 -5.95 -0.18
C ASP A 11 -18.37 -7.07 -0.16
N PHE A 12 -17.17 -6.79 0.34
CA PHE A 12 -16.06 -7.72 0.42
C PHE A 12 -16.46 -9.02 1.14
N LYS A 13 -16.52 -10.11 0.37
CA LYS A 13 -16.86 -11.46 0.86
C LYS A 13 -15.64 -12.29 1.26
N GLY A 14 -14.44 -11.73 1.13
CA GLY A 14 -13.17 -12.41 1.36
C GLY A 14 -12.21 -12.27 0.18
N PRO A 15 -10.96 -12.70 0.35
CA PRO A 15 -9.94 -12.61 -0.70
C PRO A 15 -10.29 -13.49 -1.90
N PRO A 16 -9.79 -13.15 -3.10
CA PRO A 16 -10.01 -13.98 -4.29
C PRO A 16 -9.37 -15.37 -4.10
N LYS A 17 -10.09 -16.43 -4.49
CA LYS A 17 -9.55 -17.79 -4.56
C LYS A 17 -8.89 -18.00 -5.92
N LEU A 18 -7.64 -17.56 -6.04
CA LEU A 18 -6.86 -17.74 -7.27
C LEU A 18 -6.30 -19.16 -7.34
N SER A 19 -6.46 -19.81 -8.49
CA SER A 19 -5.90 -21.14 -8.78
C SER A 19 -5.52 -21.26 -10.25
N GLY A 20 -4.73 -22.28 -10.60
CA GLY A 20 -4.38 -22.54 -12.01
C GLY A 20 -3.16 -21.76 -12.52
N ALA A 21 -2.25 -21.36 -11.63
CA ALA A 21 -0.97 -20.81 -12.08
C ALA A 21 -0.23 -21.87 -12.91
N LYS A 22 0.14 -21.49 -14.13
CA LYS A 22 1.00 -22.34 -14.97
C LYS A 22 2.39 -22.41 -14.35
N ALA A 23 2.90 -23.64 -14.20
CA ALA A 23 4.23 -23.86 -13.63
C ALA A 23 5.29 -23.04 -14.37
N GLY A 24 6.15 -22.35 -13.60
CA GLY A 24 7.20 -21.50 -14.14
C GLY A 24 6.75 -20.10 -14.59
N THR A 25 5.47 -19.74 -14.49
CA THR A 25 5.03 -18.37 -14.82
C THR A 25 5.55 -17.34 -13.82
N THR A 26 6.14 -16.28 -14.34
CA THR A 26 6.64 -15.14 -13.57
C THR A 26 5.74 -13.92 -13.76
N VAL A 27 5.57 -13.13 -12.70
CA VAL A 27 4.81 -11.88 -12.73
C VAL A 27 5.66 -10.75 -12.16
N LEU A 28 5.69 -9.63 -12.88
CA LEU A 28 6.31 -8.39 -12.40
C LEU A 28 5.21 -7.42 -11.95
N VAL A 29 5.29 -6.96 -10.71
CA VAL A 29 4.40 -5.94 -10.15
C VAL A 29 5.17 -4.63 -10.02
N LEU A 30 4.63 -3.56 -10.60
CA LEU A 30 5.20 -2.22 -10.52
C LEU A 30 4.50 -1.43 -9.40
N GLY A 31 5.23 -1.17 -8.32
CA GLY A 31 4.78 -0.49 -7.12
C GLY A 31 4.45 -1.43 -5.96
N ALA A 32 5.05 -1.17 -4.79
CA ALA A 32 4.78 -1.81 -3.51
C ALA A 32 3.77 -1.00 -2.66
N GLY A 33 2.77 -0.40 -3.30
CA GLY A 33 1.57 0.10 -2.62
C GLY A 33 0.63 -1.03 -2.19
N LEU A 34 -0.46 -0.70 -1.49
CA LEU A 34 -1.43 -1.71 -1.02
C LEU A 34 -1.94 -2.64 -2.13
N ALA A 35 -2.29 -2.09 -3.30
CA ALA A 35 -2.76 -2.90 -4.44
C ALA A 35 -1.68 -3.85 -4.97
N GLY A 36 -0.46 -3.36 -5.18
CA GLY A 36 0.64 -4.17 -5.69
C GLY A 36 1.08 -5.26 -4.71
N MET A 37 1.17 -4.93 -3.43
CA MET A 37 1.50 -5.91 -2.39
C MET A 37 0.41 -6.97 -2.24
N LEU A 38 -0.88 -6.59 -2.29
CA LEU A 38 -1.99 -7.54 -2.25
C LEU A 38 -1.98 -8.47 -3.47
N ALA A 39 -1.79 -7.90 -4.68
CA ALA A 39 -1.70 -8.69 -5.90
C ALA A 39 -0.51 -9.67 -5.82
N ALA A 40 0.67 -9.20 -5.39
CA ALA A 40 1.83 -10.05 -5.23
C ALA A 40 1.60 -11.17 -4.20
N TYR A 41 0.93 -10.86 -3.09
CA TYR A 41 0.58 -11.84 -2.07
C TYR A 41 -0.36 -12.93 -2.61
N GLU A 42 -1.47 -12.55 -3.24
CA GLU A 42 -2.44 -13.52 -3.76
C GLU A 42 -1.90 -14.32 -4.96
N LEU A 43 -1.12 -13.70 -5.84
CA LEU A 43 -0.46 -14.41 -6.95
C LEU A 43 0.59 -15.40 -6.46
N ARG A 44 1.39 -15.05 -5.43
CA ARG A 44 2.32 -16.00 -4.83
C ARG A 44 1.60 -17.19 -4.22
N LYS A 45 0.47 -16.96 -3.51
CA LYS A 45 -0.37 -18.05 -2.99
C LYS A 45 -0.93 -18.95 -4.09
N ALA A 46 -1.22 -18.40 -5.26
CA ALA A 46 -1.68 -19.17 -6.41
C ALA A 46 -0.57 -19.98 -7.13
N GLY A 47 0.71 -19.78 -6.77
CA GLY A 47 1.85 -20.52 -7.33
C GLY A 47 2.69 -19.75 -8.36
N TYR A 48 2.43 -18.46 -8.57
CA TYR A 48 3.25 -17.63 -9.45
C TYR A 48 4.58 -17.23 -8.77
N SER A 49 5.65 -17.13 -9.57
CA SER A 49 6.89 -16.47 -9.13
C SER A 49 6.75 -14.96 -9.32
N VAL A 50 6.64 -14.20 -8.24
CA VAL A 50 6.37 -12.75 -8.30
C VAL A 50 7.60 -11.93 -7.92
N ARG A 51 7.89 -10.87 -8.69
CA ARG A 51 8.83 -9.80 -8.35
C ARG A 51 8.09 -8.48 -8.24
N VAL A 52 8.38 -7.70 -7.20
CA VAL A 52 7.84 -6.34 -7.02
C VAL A 52 8.98 -5.35 -7.20
N LEU A 53 8.75 -4.30 -8.00
CA LEU A 53 9.66 -3.16 -8.12
C LEU A 53 8.99 -1.94 -7.49
N GLU A 54 9.63 -1.35 -6.49
CA GLU A 54 9.18 -0.11 -5.86
C GLU A 54 10.25 0.96 -6.05
N PHE A 55 9.80 2.15 -6.40
CA PHE A 55 10.69 3.29 -6.62
C PHE A 55 11.18 3.87 -5.29
N GLN A 56 10.30 3.91 -4.28
CA GLN A 56 10.61 4.42 -2.96
C GLN A 56 11.50 3.44 -2.17
N ASN A 57 12.22 3.96 -1.20
CA ASN A 57 12.97 3.15 -0.22
C ASN A 57 12.07 2.52 0.87
N ARG A 58 10.74 2.52 0.66
CA ARG A 58 9.74 2.01 1.58
C ARG A 58 8.57 1.39 0.82
N ALA A 59 7.95 0.39 1.43
CA ALA A 59 6.67 -0.12 0.97
C ALA A 59 5.49 0.75 1.47
N GLY A 60 4.30 0.48 0.96
CA GLY A 60 3.03 1.10 1.38
C GLY A 60 2.49 2.14 0.41
N GLY A 61 3.35 2.76 -0.42
CA GLY A 61 2.96 3.80 -1.36
C GLY A 61 2.27 4.95 -0.64
N ARG A 62 0.99 5.22 -0.96
CA ARG A 62 0.17 6.22 -0.26
C ARG A 62 -0.11 5.89 1.21
N ASN A 63 -0.01 4.62 1.60
CA ASN A 63 -0.05 4.23 3.01
C ASN A 63 1.31 4.52 3.64
N MET A 64 1.37 5.59 4.42
CA MET A 64 2.60 6.14 4.99
C MET A 64 2.34 6.55 6.45
N THR A 65 3.36 6.36 7.28
CA THR A 65 3.40 6.86 8.66
C THR A 65 4.66 7.70 8.81
N LEU A 66 4.53 8.93 9.27
CA LEU A 66 5.66 9.82 9.57
C LEU A 66 5.91 9.85 11.08
N ARG A 67 7.16 9.65 11.49
CA ARG A 67 7.67 9.62 12.86
C ARG A 67 8.84 10.61 13.02
N GLY A 68 9.20 10.93 14.26
CA GLY A 68 10.38 11.74 14.54
C GLY A 68 11.64 11.15 13.90
N GLY A 69 12.39 11.96 13.15
CA GLY A 69 13.58 11.56 12.40
C GLY A 69 13.33 11.33 10.90
N ASP A 70 12.08 11.19 10.47
CA ASP A 70 11.76 11.05 9.05
C ASP A 70 12.07 12.34 8.27
N THR A 71 12.43 12.19 7.00
CA THR A 71 12.62 13.30 6.05
C THR A 71 11.79 13.02 4.80
N LEU A 72 11.03 14.02 4.36
CA LEU A 72 10.17 13.93 3.18
C LEU A 72 10.48 15.09 2.23
N THR A 73 10.83 14.78 1.00
CA THR A 73 10.92 15.76 -0.09
C THR A 73 9.65 15.70 -0.92
N GLU A 74 8.95 16.83 -1.00
CA GLU A 74 7.72 16.97 -1.78
C GLU A 74 8.00 17.11 -3.27
N LEU A 75 6.95 17.01 -4.09
CA LEU A 75 7.05 17.17 -5.54
C LEU A 75 7.62 18.54 -5.95
N GLY A 76 7.42 19.58 -5.13
CA GLY A 76 8.00 20.91 -5.34
C GLY A 76 9.48 21.06 -4.92
N GLY A 77 10.13 19.97 -4.48
CA GLY A 77 11.51 19.98 -4.00
C GLY A 77 11.69 20.44 -2.55
N ALA A 78 10.64 20.98 -1.92
CA ALA A 78 10.65 21.34 -0.51
C ALA A 78 10.90 20.08 0.34
N THR A 79 11.86 20.18 1.26
CA THR A 79 12.21 19.07 2.15
C THR A 79 11.78 19.40 3.57
N GLN A 80 10.97 18.51 4.15
CA GLN A 80 10.52 18.59 5.53
C GLN A 80 11.25 17.55 6.38
N LYS A 81 11.68 17.96 7.58
CA LYS A 81 12.26 17.07 8.60
C LYS A 81 11.29 16.94 9.75
N VAL A 82 10.88 15.72 10.06
CA VAL A 82 9.82 15.45 11.06
C VAL A 82 10.44 15.48 12.46
N GLY A 83 10.01 16.44 13.26
CA GLY A 83 10.52 16.70 14.62
C GLY A 83 9.63 16.18 15.76
N PHE A 84 8.82 15.14 15.53
CA PHE A 84 7.93 14.61 16.56
C PHE A 84 8.71 14.00 17.75
N ALA A 85 8.17 14.17 18.96
CA ALA A 85 8.66 13.47 20.14
C ALA A 85 8.53 11.95 19.99
N LYS A 86 9.38 11.20 20.71
CA LYS A 86 9.39 9.73 20.66
C LYS A 86 7.99 9.17 20.97
N GLY A 87 7.52 8.25 20.13
CA GLY A 87 6.20 7.63 20.25
C GLY A 87 5.08 8.32 19.47
N ASN A 88 5.28 9.57 19.04
CA ASN A 88 4.29 10.30 18.23
C ASN A 88 4.48 10.06 16.73
N TYR A 89 3.37 10.05 16.01
CA TYR A 89 3.35 9.89 14.56
C TYR A 89 2.10 10.54 13.94
N ILE A 90 2.13 10.71 12.61
CA ILE A 90 0.93 11.01 11.82
C ILE A 90 0.87 10.10 10.58
N ASN A 91 -0.34 9.76 10.15
CA ASN A 91 -0.58 9.15 8.85
C ASN A 91 -1.03 10.22 7.85
N PRO A 92 -0.13 10.76 7.00
CA PRO A 92 -0.53 11.76 5.99
C PRO A 92 -1.28 11.14 4.80
N GLY A 93 -1.51 9.83 4.81
CA GLY A 93 -2.33 9.10 3.84
C GLY A 93 -3.57 8.49 4.51
N PRO A 94 -3.87 7.20 4.24
CA PRO A 94 -4.90 6.47 4.99
C PRO A 94 -4.59 6.47 6.50
N TRP A 95 -5.56 6.95 7.28
CA TRP A 95 -5.46 7.11 8.74
C TRP A 95 -6.61 6.46 9.53
N ARG A 96 -7.60 5.91 8.83
CA ARG A 96 -8.73 5.18 9.41
C ARG A 96 -9.21 4.11 8.44
N ILE A 97 -9.72 3.01 9.01
CA ILE A 97 -10.54 2.04 8.32
C ILE A 97 -11.91 2.16 8.99
N PRO A 98 -12.96 2.62 8.27
CA PRO A 98 -14.28 2.80 8.85
C PRO A 98 -14.95 1.46 9.21
#